data_AF-A0A6G4WEP1-F1
#
_entry.id   AF-A0A6G4WEP1-F1
#
_cell.length_a   1.000
_cell.length_b   1.000
_cell.length_c   1.000
_cell.angle_alpha   90.00
_cell.angle_beta   90.00
_cell.angle_gamma   90.00
#
_symmetry.space_group_name_H-M   'P 1'
#
loop_
_entity.id
_entity.type
_entity.pdbx_description
1 polymer ?
#
loop_
_entity_poly.entity_id
_entity_poly.type
_entity_poly.pdbx_seq_one_letter_code
_entity_poly.pdbx_strand_id
1 'polypeptide(L)'
;MTRPYAPGYRIPTDLLLKAYASGVFPMAESASDPEVFWVRPETRGIIPLDTFHIPRSLRKTMRRGRFEIRFDCAFAGVIDACAEAREERKSTWINQPIREAYIGLFERGHCHSVEAWHDRELVGGLYGVTLGRVFFGESMFSREADASKACLVRLVERLRERGFVLLDTQFTTEHLKRFGAIDVPRGKYERMLEEALEGEAVFYP
;
A
#
# COMPACT_ATOMS: atom_id res chain seq x y z
N MET A 1 -17.35 -23.22 9.39
CA MET A 1 -17.42 -21.75 9.51
C MET A 1 -17.85 -21.22 8.16
N THR A 2 -19.06 -20.71 8.04
CA THR A 2 -19.63 -20.16 6.81
C THR A 2 -18.93 -18.84 6.50
N ARG A 3 -18.17 -18.79 5.41
CA ARG A 3 -17.58 -17.56 4.83
C ARG A 3 -18.64 -16.99 3.86
N PRO A 4 -19.45 -15.98 4.24
CA PRO A 4 -20.47 -15.47 3.33
C PRO A 4 -19.80 -14.65 2.23
N TYR A 5 -20.06 -15.01 0.98
CA TYR A 5 -19.55 -14.31 -0.20
C TYR A 5 -20.04 -12.86 -0.27
N ALA A 6 -19.19 -11.95 -0.73
CA ALA A 6 -19.66 -10.65 -1.22
C ALA A 6 -20.59 -10.88 -2.43
N PRO A 7 -21.76 -10.21 -2.52
CA PRO A 7 -22.66 -10.38 -3.65
C PRO A 7 -21.95 -10.04 -4.97
N GLY A 8 -21.89 -11.01 -5.90
CA GLY A 8 -21.50 -10.76 -7.29
C GLY A 8 -19.99 -10.68 -7.59
N TYR A 9 -19.13 -11.29 -6.78
CA TYR A 9 -17.66 -11.34 -7.00
C TYR A 9 -17.02 -9.97 -7.23
N ARG A 10 -17.60 -8.90 -6.67
CA ARG A 10 -17.08 -7.53 -6.76
C ARG A 10 -17.04 -6.88 -5.39
N ILE A 11 -16.11 -5.96 -5.19
CA ILE A 11 -15.99 -5.16 -3.98
C ILE A 11 -16.40 -3.73 -4.33
N PRO A 12 -17.61 -3.28 -3.94
CA PRO A 12 -18.00 -1.88 -4.12
C PRO A 12 -16.98 -0.96 -3.43
N THR A 13 -16.59 0.10 -4.12
CA THR A 13 -15.57 1.04 -3.63
C THR A 13 -15.96 1.72 -2.31
N ASP A 14 -17.25 2.04 -2.12
CA ASP A 14 -17.75 2.57 -0.83
C ASP A 14 -17.67 1.56 0.31
N LEU A 15 -17.87 0.27 0.01
CA LEU A 15 -17.72 -0.80 1.00
C LEU A 15 -16.25 -0.93 1.40
N LEU A 16 -15.34 -0.86 0.42
CA LEU A 16 -13.91 -0.93 0.66
C LEU A 16 -13.42 0.25 1.53
N LEU A 17 -13.86 1.48 1.26
CA LEU A 17 -13.52 2.64 2.10
C LEU A 17 -14.07 2.50 3.53
N LYS A 18 -15.30 2.00 3.70
CA LYS A 18 -15.85 1.72 5.03
C LYS A 18 -15.06 0.63 5.77
N ALA A 19 -14.57 -0.37 5.06
CA ALA A 19 -13.70 -1.39 5.63
C ALA A 19 -12.40 -0.74 6.15
N TYR A 20 -11.72 0.07 5.34
CA TYR A 20 -10.52 0.81 5.76
C TYR A 20 -10.76 1.71 6.98
N ALA A 21 -11.88 2.44 7.00
CA ALA A 21 -12.27 3.29 8.13
C ALA A 21 -12.43 2.51 9.45
N SER A 22 -12.63 1.20 9.39
CA SER A 22 -12.76 0.31 10.55
C SER A 22 -11.54 -0.60 10.77
N GLY A 23 -10.43 -0.35 10.07
CA GLY A 23 -9.21 -1.13 10.18
C GLY A 23 -9.28 -2.50 9.51
N VAL A 24 -10.19 -2.69 8.55
CA VAL A 24 -10.42 -3.94 7.82
C VAL A 24 -9.95 -3.79 6.37
N PHE A 25 -9.34 -4.82 5.80
CA PHE A 25 -8.88 -4.82 4.41
C PHE A 25 -9.17 -6.17 3.71
N PRO A 26 -9.35 -6.18 2.37
CA PRO A 26 -9.66 -7.39 1.62
C PRO A 26 -8.39 -8.19 1.26
N MET A 27 -8.50 -9.50 1.20
CA MET A 27 -7.49 -10.41 0.65
C MET A 27 -8.16 -11.59 -0.08
N ALA A 28 -7.41 -12.29 -0.93
CA ALA A 28 -7.81 -13.57 -1.52
C ALA A 28 -6.74 -14.63 -1.24
N GLU A 29 -7.11 -15.92 -1.31
CA GLU A 29 -6.16 -17.03 -1.10
C GLU A 29 -5.12 -17.08 -2.23
N SER A 30 -5.53 -16.74 -3.47
CA SER A 30 -4.66 -16.66 -4.64
C SER A 30 -5.23 -15.73 -5.72
N ALA A 31 -4.40 -15.35 -6.69
CA ALA A 31 -4.81 -14.51 -7.82
C ALA A 31 -5.88 -15.17 -8.70
N SER A 32 -5.90 -16.52 -8.73
CA SER A 32 -6.89 -17.32 -9.46
C SER A 32 -8.14 -17.62 -8.64
N ASP A 33 -8.13 -17.36 -7.34
CA ASP A 33 -9.28 -17.57 -6.48
C ASP A 33 -10.23 -16.36 -6.62
N PRO A 34 -11.48 -16.55 -7.11
CA PRO A 34 -12.42 -15.44 -7.22
C PRO A 34 -12.96 -14.97 -5.86
N GLU A 35 -12.70 -15.70 -4.77
CA GLU A 35 -13.18 -15.37 -3.44
C GLU A 35 -12.34 -14.27 -2.78
N VAL A 36 -13.02 -13.38 -2.05
CA VAL A 36 -12.40 -12.34 -1.24
C VAL A 36 -12.87 -12.52 0.20
N PHE A 37 -11.92 -12.46 1.14
CA PHE A 37 -12.19 -12.42 2.57
C PHE A 37 -11.65 -11.13 3.18
N TRP A 38 -12.24 -10.73 4.30
CA TRP A 38 -11.90 -9.51 5.03
C TRP A 38 -11.03 -9.84 6.23
N VAL A 39 -9.97 -9.07 6.43
CA VAL A 39 -8.96 -9.30 7.47
C VAL A 39 -8.95 -8.15 8.47
N ARG A 40 -8.97 -8.51 9.76
CA ARG A 40 -8.81 -7.58 10.91
C ARG A 40 -7.88 -8.21 11.94
N PRO A 41 -6.55 -8.00 11.82
CA PRO A 41 -5.59 -8.71 12.65
C PRO A 41 -5.57 -8.17 14.10
N GLU A 42 -5.17 -9.02 15.05
CA GLU A 42 -4.97 -8.64 16.46
C GLU A 42 -3.77 -7.70 16.66
N THR A 43 -2.83 -7.73 15.71
CA THR A 43 -1.64 -6.89 15.64
C THR A 43 -1.57 -6.26 14.26
N ARG A 44 -1.33 -4.94 14.19
CA ARG A 44 -1.25 -4.18 12.95
C ARG A 44 0.16 -3.66 12.74
N GLY A 45 0.69 -3.85 11.54
CA GLY A 45 1.95 -3.25 11.12
C GLY A 45 1.77 -1.80 10.68
N ILE A 46 2.62 -0.91 11.20
CA ILE A 46 2.69 0.49 10.77
C ILE A 46 4.14 0.91 10.55
N ILE A 47 4.36 1.95 9.76
CA ILE A 47 5.63 2.68 9.71
C ILE A 47 5.39 4.06 10.33
N PRO A 48 5.93 4.35 11.53
CA PRO A 48 5.80 5.68 12.09
C PRO A 48 6.56 6.68 11.21
N LEU A 49 5.85 7.73 10.79
CA LEU A 49 6.42 8.70 9.86
C LEU A 49 7.62 9.40 10.46
N ASP A 50 7.62 9.76 11.75
CA ASP A 50 8.71 10.53 12.37
C ASP A 50 10.00 9.73 12.60
N THR A 51 9.90 8.41 12.77
CA THR A 51 11.04 7.53 13.05
C THR A 51 11.46 6.69 11.85
N PHE A 52 10.94 7.00 10.66
CA PHE A 52 11.27 6.30 9.42
C PHE A 52 12.79 6.25 9.17
N HIS A 53 13.30 5.03 9.02
CA HIS A 53 14.72 4.78 8.82
C HIS A 53 15.03 4.53 7.34
N ILE A 54 15.97 5.28 6.79
CA ILE A 54 16.50 5.01 5.44
C ILE A 54 17.87 4.32 5.58
N PRO A 55 18.02 3.05 5.16
CA PRO A 55 19.29 2.34 5.19
C PRO A 55 20.39 3.12 4.46
N ARG A 56 21.62 3.10 5.00
CA ARG A 56 22.75 3.89 4.48
C ARG A 56 23.05 3.62 3.00
N SER A 57 22.96 2.36 2.56
CA SER A 57 23.14 1.96 1.16
C SER A 57 22.08 2.60 0.26
N LEU A 58 20.81 2.56 0.67
CA LEU A 58 19.71 3.16 -0.07
C LEU A 58 19.86 4.67 -0.20
N ARG A 59 20.30 5.37 0.86
CA ARG A 59 20.60 6.81 0.79
C ARG A 59 21.63 7.12 -0.29
N LYS A 60 22.62 6.24 -0.50
CA LYS A 60 23.62 6.38 -1.58
C LYS A 60 22.99 6.16 -2.95
N THR A 61 22.13 5.16 -3.09
CA THR A 61 21.37 4.91 -4.34
C THR A 61 20.50 6.11 -4.71
N MET A 62 19.75 6.66 -3.75
CA MET A 62 18.89 7.84 -3.96
C MET A 62 19.68 9.07 -4.40
N ARG A 63 20.82 9.37 -3.74
CA ARG A 63 21.67 10.52 -4.11
C ARG A 63 22.24 10.44 -5.53
N ARG A 64 22.35 9.24 -6.11
CA ARG A 64 22.82 9.06 -7.48
C ARG A 64 21.75 9.39 -8.53
N GLY A 65 20.50 9.58 -8.12
CA GLY A 65 19.41 9.92 -9.04
C GLY A 65 19.12 8.81 -10.06
N ARG A 66 19.37 7.53 -9.73
CA ARG A 66 19.18 6.40 -10.66
C ARG A 66 17.73 6.26 -11.13
N PHE A 67 16.78 6.53 -10.25
CA PHE A 67 15.36 6.36 -10.52
C PHE A 67 14.67 7.71 -10.60
N GLU A 68 13.91 7.93 -11.67
CA GLU A 68 12.92 8.99 -11.73
C GLU A 68 11.68 8.52 -10.98
N ILE A 69 11.29 9.24 -9.92
CA ILE A 69 10.12 8.88 -9.13
C ILE A 69 8.92 9.73 -9.55
N ARG A 70 7.83 9.06 -9.93
CA ARG A 70 6.55 9.66 -10.30
C ARG A 70 5.45 9.22 -9.35
N PHE A 71 4.33 9.92 -9.38
CA PHE A 71 3.15 9.63 -8.60
C PHE A 71 1.94 9.58 -9.52
N ASP A 72 1.09 8.58 -9.34
CA ASP A 72 -0.18 8.42 -10.03
C ASP A 72 -0.10 8.48 -11.57
N CYS A 73 1.06 8.12 -12.14
CA CYS A 73 1.29 8.18 -13.58
C CYS A 73 1.06 6.84 -14.29
N ALA A 74 1.09 5.73 -13.55
CA ALA A 74 0.96 4.37 -14.12
C ALA A 74 0.33 3.37 -13.15
N PHE A 75 -0.74 3.76 -12.44
CA PHE A 75 -1.38 2.93 -11.43
C PHE A 75 -1.74 1.52 -11.92
N ALA A 76 -2.34 1.40 -13.10
CA ALA A 76 -2.66 0.10 -13.70
C ALA A 76 -1.42 -0.79 -13.87
N GLY A 77 -0.30 -0.23 -14.34
CA GLY A 77 0.96 -0.97 -14.45
C GLY A 77 1.53 -1.38 -13.09
N VAL A 78 1.37 -0.55 -12.06
CA VAL A 78 1.83 -0.83 -10.69
C VAL A 78 1.03 -1.98 -10.07
N ILE A 79 -0.30 -1.93 -10.12
CA ILE A 79 -1.15 -2.99 -9.55
C ILE A 79 -0.96 -4.31 -10.32
N ASP A 80 -0.75 -4.26 -11.63
CA ASP A 80 -0.46 -5.44 -12.46
C ASP A 80 0.86 -6.08 -12.06
N ALA A 81 1.92 -5.27 -11.94
CA ALA A 81 3.23 -5.77 -11.53
C ALA A 81 3.26 -6.27 -10.06
N CYS A 82 2.38 -5.76 -9.20
CA CYS A 82 2.12 -6.31 -7.86
C CYS A 82 1.35 -7.63 -7.91
N ALA A 83 0.51 -7.83 -8.93
CA ALA A 83 -0.28 -9.04 -9.15
C ALA A 83 0.50 -10.16 -9.87
N GLU A 84 1.66 -9.86 -10.44
CA GLU A 84 2.51 -10.85 -11.11
C GLU A 84 3.05 -11.91 -10.12
N ALA A 85 2.95 -13.19 -10.52
CA ALA A 85 3.67 -14.27 -9.85
C ALA A 85 5.18 -14.12 -10.09
N ARG A 86 5.98 -14.45 -9.08
CA ARG A 86 7.45 -14.43 -9.15
C ARG A 86 8.02 -15.78 -8.79
N GLU A 87 9.25 -16.06 -9.20
CA GLU A 87 9.94 -17.30 -8.84
C GLU A 87 9.91 -17.57 -7.33
N GLU A 88 10.14 -16.53 -6.52
CA GLU A 88 10.13 -16.59 -5.05
C GLU A 88 8.71 -16.56 -4.45
N ARG A 89 7.71 -16.07 -5.21
CA ARG A 89 6.31 -15.93 -4.78
C ARG A 89 5.39 -16.45 -5.87
N LYS A 90 5.10 -17.75 -5.81
CA LYS A 90 4.31 -18.49 -6.81
C LYS A 90 2.84 -18.05 -6.92
N SER A 91 2.33 -17.28 -5.96
CA SER A 91 0.97 -16.76 -5.95
C SER A 91 0.91 -15.44 -5.18
N THR A 92 -0.02 -14.57 -5.55
CA THR A 92 -0.35 -13.31 -4.87
C THR A 92 -1.81 -13.35 -4.43
N TRP A 93 -2.18 -12.49 -3.49
CA TRP A 93 -3.55 -12.35 -3.01
C TRP A 93 -4.39 -11.38 -3.87
N ILE A 94 -3.76 -10.70 -4.84
CA ILE A 94 -4.42 -9.72 -5.71
C ILE A 94 -5.12 -10.46 -6.84
N ASN A 95 -6.38 -10.84 -6.61
CA ASN A 95 -7.26 -11.41 -7.62
C ASN A 95 -7.99 -10.31 -8.41
N GLN A 96 -8.77 -10.72 -9.42
CA GLN A 96 -9.49 -9.79 -10.29
C GLN A 96 -10.48 -8.86 -9.54
N PRO A 97 -11.34 -9.36 -8.62
CA PRO A 97 -12.22 -8.49 -7.82
C PRO A 97 -11.48 -7.40 -7.01
N ILE A 98 -10.35 -7.76 -6.41
CA ILE A 98 -9.49 -6.81 -5.69
C ILE A 98 -8.94 -5.81 -6.69
N ARG A 99 -8.31 -6.26 -7.77
CA ARG A 99 -7.73 -5.36 -8.78
C ARG A 99 -8.73 -4.32 -9.30
N GLU A 100 -9.94 -4.74 -9.65
CA GLU A 100 -11.02 -3.84 -10.10
C GLU A 100 -11.42 -2.81 -9.04
N ALA A 101 -11.50 -3.22 -7.77
CA ALA A 101 -11.88 -2.34 -6.69
C ALA A 101 -10.86 -1.21 -6.45
N TYR A 102 -9.56 -1.52 -6.51
CA TYR A 102 -8.52 -0.51 -6.30
C TYR A 102 -8.33 0.39 -7.52
N ILE A 103 -8.56 -0.12 -8.75
CA ILE A 103 -8.67 0.74 -9.94
C ILE A 103 -9.83 1.71 -9.77
N GLY A 104 -11.00 1.23 -9.32
CA GLY A 104 -12.15 2.09 -9.05
C GLY A 104 -11.86 3.11 -7.92
N LEU A 105 -11.06 2.77 -6.91
CA LEU A 105 -10.62 3.75 -5.90
C LEU A 105 -9.62 4.77 -6.46
N PHE A 106 -8.73 4.36 -7.37
CA PHE A 106 -7.80 5.26 -8.05
C PHE A 106 -8.56 6.31 -8.87
N GLU A 107 -9.53 5.87 -9.68
CA GLU A 107 -10.40 6.76 -10.47
C GLU A 107 -11.20 7.74 -9.60
N ARG A 108 -11.53 7.34 -8.36
CA ARG A 108 -12.23 8.17 -7.37
C ARG A 108 -11.29 9.03 -6.52
N GLY A 109 -9.99 9.01 -6.76
CA GLY A 109 -9.01 9.83 -6.04
C GLY A 109 -8.65 9.33 -4.64
N HIS A 110 -8.97 8.08 -4.32
CA HIS A 110 -8.70 7.46 -3.00
C HIS A 110 -7.59 6.41 -3.03
N CYS A 111 -7.09 6.02 -4.21
CA CYS A 111 -5.96 5.12 -4.33
C CYS A 111 -4.87 5.79 -5.16
N HIS A 112 -3.62 5.52 -4.79
CA HIS A 112 -2.47 6.20 -5.35
C HIS A 112 -1.31 5.25 -5.54
N SER A 113 -0.44 5.57 -6.49
CA SER A 113 0.80 4.87 -6.75
C SER A 113 2.02 5.77 -6.69
N VAL A 114 3.15 5.16 -6.34
CA VAL A 114 4.49 5.77 -6.43
C VAL A 114 5.32 4.88 -7.34
N GLU A 115 5.83 5.44 -8.42
CA GLU A 115 6.48 4.68 -9.49
C GLU A 115 7.96 5.02 -9.61
N ALA A 116 8.80 4.00 -9.72
CA ALA A 116 10.22 4.16 -10.05
C ALA A 116 10.44 3.84 -11.51
N TRP A 117 10.98 4.82 -12.24
CA TRP A 117 11.31 4.73 -13.66
C TRP A 117 12.82 4.75 -13.86
N HIS A 118 13.30 3.93 -14.78
CA HIS A 118 14.69 3.91 -15.23
C HIS A 118 14.69 3.67 -16.75
N ASP A 119 15.36 4.52 -17.52
CA ASP A 119 15.38 4.47 -18.99
C ASP A 119 13.99 4.39 -19.66
N ARG A 120 12.99 5.06 -19.05
CA ARG A 120 11.56 5.08 -19.44
C ARG A 120 10.80 3.77 -19.17
N GLU A 121 11.41 2.82 -18.48
CA GLU A 121 10.75 1.60 -18.04
C GLU A 121 10.28 1.70 -16.59
N LEU A 122 9.12 1.13 -16.31
CA LEU A 122 8.57 1.01 -14.96
C LEU A 122 9.26 -0.16 -14.23
N VAL A 123 10.22 0.16 -13.36
CA VAL A 123 11.12 -0.82 -12.73
C VAL A 123 10.84 -1.07 -11.25
N GLY A 124 9.91 -0.34 -10.66
CA GLY A 124 9.43 -0.59 -9.31
C GLY A 124 8.27 0.32 -8.97
N GLY A 125 7.57 -0.02 -7.90
CA GLY A 125 6.45 0.79 -7.45
C GLY A 125 5.77 0.23 -6.23
N LEU A 126 4.88 1.04 -5.68
CA LEU A 126 3.95 0.66 -4.63
C LEU A 126 2.63 1.40 -4.86
N TYR A 127 1.57 0.87 -4.29
CA TYR A 127 0.29 1.56 -4.25
C TYR A 127 -0.36 1.48 -2.87
N GLY A 128 -1.31 2.37 -2.62
CA GLY A 128 -2.05 2.40 -1.37
C GLY A 128 -3.31 3.25 -1.45
N VAL A 129 -4.16 3.10 -0.44
CA VAL A 129 -5.41 3.84 -0.29
C VAL A 129 -5.21 4.99 0.67
N THR A 130 -5.86 6.13 0.44
CA THR A 130 -5.91 7.24 1.39
C THR A 130 -7.31 7.50 1.89
N LEU A 131 -7.42 7.71 3.20
CA LEU A 131 -8.64 8.14 3.85
C LEU A 131 -8.30 9.01 5.05
N GLY A 132 -8.89 10.20 5.14
CA GLY A 132 -8.51 11.21 6.12
C GLY A 132 -7.03 11.57 6.01
N ARG A 133 -6.26 11.31 7.06
CA ARG A 133 -4.80 11.52 7.12
C ARG A 133 -4.01 10.22 7.19
N VAL A 134 -4.59 9.13 6.67
CA VAL A 134 -4.00 7.79 6.64
C VAL A 134 -3.63 7.40 5.21
N PHE A 135 -2.49 6.74 5.05
CA PHE A 135 -2.12 6.00 3.86
C PHE A 135 -2.01 4.51 4.20
N PHE A 136 -2.87 3.70 3.60
CA PHE A 136 -2.87 2.24 3.70
C PHE A 136 -2.01 1.68 2.56
N GLY A 137 -0.75 1.35 2.83
CA GLY A 137 0.14 0.79 1.83
C GLY A 137 -0.22 -0.66 1.53
N GLU A 138 -0.54 -0.99 0.30
CA GLU A 138 -1.15 -2.29 -0.05
C GLU A 138 -0.14 -3.31 -0.53
N SER A 139 0.59 -2.96 -1.57
CA SER A 139 1.59 -3.84 -2.15
C SER A 139 2.66 -3.03 -2.86
N MET A 140 3.78 -3.70 -3.11
CA MET A 140 4.91 -3.13 -3.82
C MET A 140 5.60 -4.18 -4.67
N PHE A 141 6.26 -3.71 -5.72
CA PHE A 141 6.90 -4.54 -6.71
C PHE A 141 8.27 -3.90 -7.08
N SER A 142 9.24 -4.73 -7.46
CA SER A 142 10.59 -4.28 -7.82
C SER A 142 11.12 -5.22 -8.89
N ARG A 143 11.53 -4.66 -10.03
CA ARG A 143 12.24 -5.33 -11.13
C ARG A 143 13.73 -4.99 -11.11
N GLU A 144 14.08 -3.82 -10.59
CA GLU A 144 15.47 -3.46 -10.28
C GLU A 144 15.72 -3.37 -8.77
N ALA A 145 16.99 -3.58 -8.38
CA ALA A 145 17.41 -3.43 -7.00
C ALA A 145 17.16 -1.99 -6.50
N ASP A 146 16.61 -1.88 -5.30
CA ASP A 146 16.28 -0.62 -4.62
C ASP A 146 15.13 0.21 -5.22
N ALA A 147 14.53 -0.19 -6.35
CA ALA A 147 13.46 0.58 -6.99
C ALA A 147 12.23 0.75 -6.08
N SER A 148 11.66 -0.35 -5.55
CA SER A 148 10.51 -0.26 -4.62
C SER A 148 10.85 0.47 -3.31
N LYS A 149 12.10 0.35 -2.85
CA LYS A 149 12.59 1.03 -1.65
C LYS A 149 12.68 2.53 -1.87
N ALA A 150 13.12 2.96 -3.05
CA ALA A 150 13.12 4.37 -3.43
C ALA A 150 11.68 4.92 -3.45
N CYS A 151 10.71 4.17 -3.98
CA CYS A 151 9.30 4.53 -3.89
C CYS A 151 8.82 4.68 -2.44
N LEU A 152 9.17 3.76 -1.54
CA LEU A 152 8.79 3.85 -0.12
C LEU A 152 9.37 5.10 0.56
N VAL A 153 10.62 5.46 0.26
CA VAL A 153 11.20 6.70 0.82
C VAL A 153 10.45 7.93 0.30
N ARG A 154 10.21 8.01 -1.01
CA ARG A 154 9.47 9.16 -1.58
C ARG A 154 8.01 9.21 -1.14
N LEU A 155 7.39 8.06 -0.87
CA LEU A 155 6.08 7.98 -0.23
C LEU A 155 6.14 8.67 1.13
N VAL A 156 7.04 8.26 2.03
CA VAL A 156 7.12 8.82 3.39
C VAL A 156 7.40 10.33 3.38
N GLU A 157 8.28 10.79 2.48
CA GLU A 157 8.51 12.23 2.28
C GLU A 157 7.21 12.95 1.91
N ARG A 158 6.48 12.45 0.91
CA ARG A 158 5.18 13.01 0.49
C ARG A 158 4.15 12.99 1.62
N LEU A 159 4.04 11.88 2.35
CA LEU A 159 3.10 11.76 3.46
C LEU A 159 3.34 12.83 4.54
N ARG A 160 4.61 13.04 4.92
CA ARG A 160 5.00 14.10 5.87
C ARG A 160 4.67 15.49 5.31
N GLU A 161 5.03 15.76 4.06
CA GLU A 161 4.78 17.06 3.41
C GLU A 161 3.28 17.40 3.31
N ARG A 162 2.43 16.38 3.16
CA ARG A 162 0.98 16.54 2.96
C ARG A 162 0.16 16.39 4.23
N GLY A 163 0.81 16.26 5.39
CA GLY A 163 0.13 16.22 6.69
C GLY A 163 -0.54 14.89 7.04
N PHE A 164 -0.20 13.81 6.34
CA PHE A 164 -0.55 12.45 6.77
C PHE A 164 0.16 12.13 8.09
N VAL A 165 -0.46 11.28 8.90
CA VAL A 165 0.06 10.91 10.24
C VAL A 165 0.23 9.42 10.43
N LEU A 166 -0.38 8.61 9.57
CA LEU A 166 -0.37 7.16 9.71
C LEU A 166 -0.07 6.50 8.36
N LEU A 167 1.03 5.74 8.31
CA LEU A 167 1.33 4.81 7.23
C LEU A 167 1.10 3.38 7.75
N ASP A 168 -0.02 2.80 7.33
CA ASP A 168 -0.40 1.42 7.63
C ASP A 168 0.23 0.47 6.61
N THR A 169 0.81 -0.63 7.08
CA THR A 169 1.41 -1.67 6.23
C THR A 169 0.77 -3.04 6.42
N GLN A 170 -0.38 -3.10 7.09
CA GLN A 170 -1.18 -4.25 7.53
C GLN A 170 -0.40 -5.22 8.43
N PHE A 171 0.67 -5.80 7.90
CA PHE A 171 1.59 -6.71 8.59
C PHE A 171 3.01 -6.16 8.55
N THR A 172 3.78 -6.38 9.62
CA THR A 172 5.22 -6.16 9.55
C THR A 172 5.88 -7.29 8.76
N THR A 173 6.96 -6.94 8.05
CA THR A 173 7.85 -7.92 7.41
C THR A 173 9.29 -7.57 7.76
N GLU A 174 10.21 -8.54 7.69
CA GLU A 174 11.65 -8.28 7.88
C GLU A 174 12.20 -7.24 6.89
N HIS A 175 11.57 -7.11 5.73
CA HIS A 175 11.88 -6.04 4.78
C HIS A 175 11.49 -4.66 5.35
N LEU A 176 10.24 -4.50 5.80
CA LEU A 176 9.72 -3.22 6.29
C LEU A 176 10.31 -2.81 7.65
N LYS A 177 10.67 -3.77 8.51
CA LYS A 177 11.36 -3.50 9.78
C LYS A 177 12.68 -2.74 9.60
N ARG A 178 13.38 -2.96 8.47
CA ARG A 178 14.58 -2.18 8.10
C ARG A 178 14.30 -0.70 7.92
N PHE A 179 13.04 -0.33 7.71
CA PHE A 179 12.57 1.05 7.57
C PHE A 179 11.92 1.62 8.84
N GLY A 180 11.92 0.86 9.94
CA GLY A 180 11.30 1.26 11.20
C GLY A 180 9.86 0.81 11.35
N ALA A 181 9.38 -0.15 10.55
CA ALA A 181 8.06 -0.73 10.76
C ALA A 181 7.96 -1.42 12.13
N ILE A 182 6.83 -1.22 12.81
CA ILE A 182 6.55 -1.78 14.13
C ILE A 182 5.16 -2.43 14.15
N ASP A 183 5.01 -3.37 15.08
CA ASP A 183 3.75 -4.02 15.39
C ASP A 183 3.01 -3.25 16.49
N VAL A 184 1.73 -3.02 16.30
CA VAL A 184 0.85 -2.29 17.23
C VAL A 184 -0.36 -3.16 17.58
N PRO A 185 -0.72 -3.34 18.86
CA PRO A 185 -1.95 -4.04 19.24
C PRO A 185 -3.18 -3.37 18.62
N ARG A 186 -4.16 -4.15 18.16
CA ARG A 186 -5.36 -3.65 17.45
C ARG A 186 -6.01 -2.45 18.13
N GLY A 187 -6.29 -2.53 19.43
CA GLY A 187 -6.95 -1.43 20.14
C GLY A 187 -6.13 -0.13 20.19
N LYS A 188 -4.80 -0.20 20.11
CA LYS A 188 -3.95 0.99 19.96
C LYS A 188 -3.99 1.52 18.53
N TYR A 189 -3.92 0.64 17.53
CA TYR A 189 -4.03 1.03 16.13
C TYR A 189 -5.39 1.68 15.82
N GLU A 190 -6.49 1.14 16.35
CA GLU A 190 -7.84 1.67 16.14
C GLU A 190 -7.98 3.11 16.65
N ARG A 191 -7.38 3.44 17.79
CA ARG A 191 -7.32 4.83 18.27
C ARG A 191 -6.51 5.73 17.34
N MET A 192 -5.35 5.26 16.87
CA MET A 192 -4.53 6.01 15.91
C MET A 192 -5.27 6.23 14.59
N LEU A 193 -6.04 5.24 14.15
CA LEU A 193 -6.86 5.30 12.95
C LEU A 193 -8.00 6.31 13.13
N GLU A 194 -8.75 6.22 14.22
CA GLU A 194 -9.83 7.16 14.56
C GLU A 194 -9.33 8.61 14.56
N GLU A 195 -8.25 8.90 15.30
CA GLU A 195 -7.63 10.23 15.34
C GLU A 195 -7.16 10.70 13.95
N ALA A 196 -6.61 9.81 13.14
CA ALA A 196 -6.14 10.16 11.79
C ALA A 196 -7.29 10.39 10.79
N LEU A 197 -8.49 9.86 11.06
CA LEU A 197 -9.67 10.05 10.23
C LEU A 197 -10.40 11.39 10.49
N GLU A 198 -10.15 12.04 11.62
CA GLU A 198 -10.79 13.33 11.98
C GLU A 198 -10.31 14.53 11.14
N GLY A 199 -9.29 14.37 10.32
CA GLY A 199 -8.78 15.42 9.42
C GLY A 199 -8.64 14.96 7.97
N GLU A 200 -8.21 15.87 7.12
CA GLU A 200 -8.04 15.62 5.69
C GLU A 200 -6.58 15.87 5.26
N ALA A 201 -6.03 14.97 4.45
CA ALA A 201 -4.78 15.15 3.74
C ALA A 201 -4.97 14.76 2.27
N VAL A 202 -4.31 15.48 1.36
CA VAL A 202 -4.42 15.25 -0.09
C VAL A 202 -3.10 14.71 -0.63
N PHE A 203 -3.17 13.58 -1.33
CA PHE A 203 -1.99 12.90 -1.88
C PHE A 203 -1.59 13.40 -3.28
N TYR A 204 -2.59 13.71 -4.12
CA TYR A 204 -2.42 14.28 -5.47
C TYR A 204 -1.78 15.69 -5.40
N PRO A 205 -1.21 16.18 -6.52
CA PRO A 205 -0.40 17.39 -6.58
C PRO A 205 -0.95 18.60 -5.82
#